data_AF-A0A6L6ADM7-F1
#
_entry.id   AF-A0A6L6ADM7-F1
#
_cell.length_a   1.000
_cell.length_b   1.000
_cell.length_c   1.000
_cell.angle_alpha   90.00
_cell.angle_beta   90.00
_cell.angle_gamma   90.00
#
_symmetry.space_group_name_H-M   'P 1'
#
loop_
_entity.id
_entity.type
_entity.pdbx_description
1 polymer ?
#
loop_
_entity_poly.entity_id
_entity_poly.type
_entity_poly.pdbx_seq_one_letter_code
_entity_poly.pdbx_strand_id
1 'polypeptide(L)'
;MRKMKWACALIAAIFLANSALVASADTKPIEQFSDSGPAVKNVGGYTGILVDDTELLTNQPSNMIGMYFEKVNGSWNQKQAFVCREYSDPNCQNAQNIWYNSVLDVCKSESDTNCLLRVTAIKDGKEIAGKFAQNYPETSKYTFKGDASKNIPDGGLPSLWTFEGINHQGGDKFLVQARYFHNGNGYWGESVNLSPFEFTAGVFAMSVDKNQIHEDFEVVTEGSNRPAGKAWGGNSSVGRNGCFAVGKAGECAIGWPLPSEVRFRLEIRTSIPLTSFLHGRLLNPEIKITTDGSARQIFSIEGGSVSVPILHTWVKNTDMPKGLRDYLYAQTNFGGWYYYQDGQGTGRDNVQLRIPVDAYTPEYFQQYLWWLEVAKDKSIGNKTMWVARTLSSAEISTSGTQKCLGDTKNLTGMVTTNADMYVSAPPTFNEATQSLDYKVSSPHFDENGKLNVGNYNLVLSSEAARCLYNFSKAPISATVSIVSADGTAQVATTTVNEKNGWLYLSANGFTYSAPTVRVKLTQEAEKPAVTPSPSASAVPVAVAKKTTITCVKGKTSKKVTAVKPVCPTGYKKK
;
A
#
# COMPACT_ATOMS: atom_id res chain seq x y z
N MET A 1 -46.70 -77.89 13.65
CA MET A 1 -47.11 -78.38 12.32
C MET A 1 -46.96 -77.25 11.30
N ARG A 2 -46.08 -77.43 10.28
CA ARG A 2 -46.20 -77.04 8.85
C ARG A 2 -46.62 -75.58 8.50
N LYS A 3 -45.95 -74.75 7.68
CA LYS A 3 -44.92 -74.83 6.60
C LYS A 3 -44.32 -73.40 6.46
N MET A 4 -43.02 -73.13 6.28
CA MET A 4 -42.06 -73.38 5.17
C MET A 4 -41.99 -72.29 4.07
N LYS A 5 -40.74 -71.90 3.75
CA LYS A 5 -40.16 -71.24 2.53
C LYS A 5 -39.91 -69.71 2.62
N TRP A 6 -38.66 -69.25 2.80
CA TRP A 6 -37.55 -69.07 1.82
C TRP A 6 -37.80 -67.98 0.76
N ALA A 7 -37.01 -66.90 0.77
CA ALA A 7 -36.18 -66.46 -0.38
C ALA A 7 -35.45 -65.12 -0.09
N CYS A 8 -34.20 -65.06 -0.54
CA CYS A 8 -33.24 -63.97 -0.50
C CYS A 8 -33.58 -62.77 -1.42
N ALA A 9 -33.12 -61.56 -1.06
CA ALA A 9 -32.59 -60.58 -2.03
C ALA A 9 -31.75 -59.48 -1.34
N LEU A 10 -30.61 -59.17 -1.97
CA LEU A 10 -29.61 -58.13 -1.69
C LEU A 10 -30.17 -56.71 -1.51
N ILE A 11 -29.45 -55.86 -0.76
CA ILE A 11 -28.68 -54.70 -1.27
C ILE A 11 -27.85 -54.13 -0.10
N ALA A 12 -26.52 -54.21 -0.21
CA ALA A 12 -25.60 -53.47 0.63
C ALA A 12 -25.47 -52.06 0.03
N ALA A 13 -26.08 -51.06 0.69
CA ALA A 13 -25.84 -49.66 0.39
C ALA A 13 -24.62 -49.18 1.20
N ILE A 14 -23.50 -49.01 0.51
CA ILE A 14 -22.33 -48.26 0.99
C ILE A 14 -22.78 -46.80 1.11
N PHE A 15 -23.00 -46.32 2.33
CA PHE A 15 -23.14 -44.90 2.59
C PHE A 15 -21.76 -44.25 2.47
N LEU A 16 -21.52 -43.63 1.31
CA LEU A 16 -20.58 -42.52 1.18
C LEU A 16 -21.11 -41.40 2.07
N ALA A 17 -20.43 -41.17 3.20
CA ALA A 17 -20.63 -39.98 4.01
C ALA A 17 -20.15 -38.78 3.20
N ASN A 18 -21.07 -38.20 2.42
CA ASN A 18 -20.97 -36.81 2.00
C ASN A 18 -20.97 -35.98 3.28
N SER A 19 -19.79 -35.48 3.65
CA SER A 19 -19.65 -34.37 4.59
C SER A 19 -20.26 -33.13 3.95
N ALA A 20 -21.60 -33.05 4.01
CA ALA A 20 -22.32 -31.82 3.81
C ALA A 20 -21.85 -30.87 4.91
N LEU A 21 -21.15 -29.83 4.48
CA LEU A 21 -20.85 -28.64 5.24
C LEU A 21 -22.10 -28.23 6.03
N VAL A 22 -22.05 -28.42 7.34
CA VAL A 22 -23.00 -27.79 8.25
C VAL A 22 -22.72 -26.30 8.14
N ALA A 23 -23.64 -25.58 7.49
CA ALA A 23 -23.64 -24.14 7.44
C ALA A 23 -23.62 -23.60 8.88
N SER A 24 -22.47 -23.08 9.28
CA SER A 24 -22.35 -22.25 10.48
C SER A 24 -23.13 -20.96 10.25
N ALA A 25 -23.77 -20.44 11.29
CA ALA A 25 -24.44 -19.15 11.28
C ALA A 25 -23.57 -18.07 10.60
N ASP A 26 -24.21 -17.24 9.76
CA ASP A 26 -23.63 -16.15 8.96
C ASP A 26 -22.69 -15.25 9.78
N THR A 27 -21.39 -15.55 9.77
CA THR A 27 -20.36 -14.57 10.16
C THR A 27 -20.02 -13.78 8.91
N LYS A 28 -20.57 -12.57 8.78
CA LYS A 28 -20.14 -11.62 7.74
C LYS A 28 -18.62 -11.43 7.84
N PRO A 29 -17.89 -11.41 6.71
CA PRO A 29 -16.46 -11.15 6.73
C PRO A 29 -16.21 -9.70 7.20
N ILE A 30 -15.03 -9.46 7.77
CA ILE A 30 -14.63 -8.15 8.27
C ILE A 30 -14.64 -7.07 7.18
N GLU A 31 -14.48 -7.44 5.91
CA GLU A 31 -14.65 -6.56 4.74
C GLU A 31 -16.03 -5.89 4.68
N GLN A 32 -17.04 -6.42 5.37
CA GLN A 32 -18.39 -5.86 5.48
C GLN A 32 -18.64 -5.13 6.80
N PHE A 33 -17.59 -4.89 7.60
CA PHE A 33 -17.68 -4.14 8.84
C PHE A 33 -18.21 -2.72 8.59
N SER A 34 -19.18 -2.33 9.41
CA SER A 34 -19.69 -0.96 9.50
C SER A 34 -19.56 -0.44 10.93
N ASP A 35 -19.16 0.82 11.08
CA ASP A 35 -19.08 1.43 12.39
C ASP A 35 -20.45 2.01 12.76
N SER A 36 -21.09 1.41 13.77
CA SER A 36 -22.37 1.91 14.27
C SER A 36 -22.23 3.16 15.16
N GLY A 37 -21.01 3.61 15.45
CA GLY A 37 -20.70 4.61 16.45
C GLY A 37 -20.60 4.02 17.87
N PRO A 38 -20.38 4.86 18.89
CA PRO A 38 -20.25 4.39 20.28
C PRO A 38 -21.56 3.76 20.78
N ALA A 39 -21.48 2.87 21.78
CA ALA A 39 -22.66 2.19 22.33
C ALA A 39 -23.69 3.18 22.90
N VAL A 40 -23.23 4.27 23.52
CA VAL A 40 -24.09 5.37 23.96
C VAL A 40 -24.44 6.22 22.75
N LYS A 41 -25.74 6.40 22.48
CA LYS A 41 -26.22 7.22 21.36
C LYS A 41 -26.69 8.59 21.85
N ASN A 42 -26.59 9.58 20.96
CA ASN A 42 -27.13 10.94 21.18
C ASN A 42 -26.56 11.67 22.40
N VAL A 43 -25.29 11.44 22.74
CA VAL A 43 -24.59 12.14 23.83
C VAL A 43 -23.19 12.53 23.36
N GLY A 44 -22.79 13.79 23.53
CA GLY A 44 -21.45 14.25 23.18
C GLY A 44 -20.35 13.62 24.04
N GLY A 45 -19.10 13.85 23.69
CA GLY A 45 -17.96 13.45 24.52
C GLY A 45 -17.44 12.05 24.22
N TYR A 46 -17.60 11.59 22.98
CA TYR A 46 -17.01 10.34 22.51
C TYR A 46 -16.20 10.56 21.25
N THR A 47 -15.01 9.96 21.23
CA THR A 47 -14.17 9.95 20.04
C THR A 47 -13.80 8.50 19.71
N GLY A 48 -13.86 8.17 18.43
CA GLY A 48 -13.41 6.88 17.92
C GLY A 48 -12.35 7.02 16.86
N ILE A 49 -11.77 5.89 16.49
CA ILE A 49 -10.84 5.74 15.38
C ILE A 49 -11.22 4.49 14.57
N LEU A 50 -11.07 4.59 13.25
CA LEU A 50 -10.96 3.43 12.37
C LEU A 50 -9.72 3.61 11.52
N VAL A 51 -8.84 2.61 11.51
CA VAL A 51 -7.69 2.56 10.62
C VAL A 51 -8.01 1.57 9.50
N ASP A 52 -8.34 2.12 8.34
CA ASP A 52 -8.72 1.35 7.16
C ASP A 52 -8.45 2.16 5.89
N ASP A 53 -7.35 1.82 5.20
CA ASP A 53 -6.93 2.53 3.99
C ASP A 53 -7.93 2.38 2.83
N THR A 54 -8.80 1.36 2.88
CA THR A 54 -9.78 1.13 1.83
C THR A 54 -10.87 2.19 1.85
N GLU A 55 -11.23 2.71 3.04
CA GLU A 55 -12.36 3.63 3.22
C GLU A 55 -12.17 4.93 2.43
N LEU A 56 -10.95 5.49 2.43
CA LEU A 56 -10.68 6.73 1.69
C LEU A 56 -10.73 6.52 0.19
N LEU A 57 -10.13 5.44 -0.30
CA LEU A 57 -10.08 5.17 -1.74
C LEU A 57 -11.49 4.94 -2.28
N THR A 58 -12.28 4.07 -1.65
CA THR A 58 -13.57 3.62 -2.18
C THR A 58 -14.72 4.59 -1.88
N ASN A 59 -14.55 5.54 -0.96
CA ASN A 59 -15.50 6.63 -0.69
C ASN A 59 -15.22 7.92 -1.48
N GLN A 60 -14.28 7.89 -2.43
CA GLN A 60 -13.87 9.05 -3.21
C GLN A 60 -14.16 8.86 -4.70
N PRO A 61 -15.45 8.85 -5.10
CA PRO A 61 -15.81 8.83 -6.51
C PRO A 61 -15.34 10.13 -7.19
N SER A 62 -15.41 10.15 -8.53
CA SER A 62 -15.02 11.34 -9.27
C SER A 62 -15.88 12.54 -8.91
N ASN A 63 -15.23 13.67 -8.67
CA ASN A 63 -15.84 14.99 -8.58
C ASN A 63 -14.77 16.07 -8.67
N MET A 64 -15.16 17.25 -9.15
CA MET A 64 -14.32 18.42 -9.26
C MET A 64 -15.02 19.63 -8.65
N ILE A 65 -14.28 20.46 -7.92
CA ILE A 65 -14.80 21.60 -7.18
C ILE A 65 -13.90 22.81 -7.45
N GLY A 66 -14.47 23.87 -8.03
CA GLY A 66 -13.81 25.17 -8.13
C GLY A 66 -13.87 25.90 -6.80
N MET A 67 -12.72 26.32 -6.28
CA MET A 67 -12.59 26.94 -4.96
C MET A 67 -12.14 28.39 -5.07
N TYR A 68 -12.85 29.26 -4.35
CA TYR A 68 -12.59 30.68 -4.30
C TYR A 68 -12.17 31.10 -2.89
N PHE A 69 -11.24 32.06 -2.81
CA PHE A 69 -10.60 32.50 -1.58
C PHE A 69 -10.64 34.01 -1.44
N GLU A 70 -10.76 34.46 -0.20
CA GLU A 70 -10.63 35.87 0.19
C GLU A 70 -9.61 36.03 1.31
N LYS A 71 -9.01 37.22 1.40
CA LYS A 71 -8.02 37.52 2.42
C LYS A 71 -8.71 38.12 3.65
N VAL A 72 -8.71 37.40 4.76
CA VAL A 72 -9.28 37.80 6.05
C VAL A 72 -8.16 37.86 7.09
N ASN A 73 -7.96 39.02 7.72
CA ASN A 73 -6.92 39.23 8.74
C ASN A 73 -5.51 38.77 8.31
N GLY A 74 -5.18 38.96 7.03
CA GLY A 74 -3.88 38.57 6.47
C GLY A 74 -3.80 37.11 6.00
N SER A 75 -4.76 36.26 6.34
CA SER A 75 -4.83 34.86 5.92
C SER A 75 -5.84 34.65 4.80
N TRP A 76 -5.50 33.84 3.81
CA TRP A 76 -6.43 33.43 2.77
C TRP A 76 -7.37 32.35 3.31
N ASN A 77 -8.66 32.61 3.21
CA ASN A 77 -9.72 31.71 3.66
C ASN A 77 -10.62 31.39 2.48
N GLN A 78 -11.09 30.14 2.41
CA GLN A 78 -12.04 29.73 1.39
C GLN A 78 -13.36 30.48 1.61
N LYS A 79 -13.85 31.14 0.56
CA LYS A 79 -15.05 31.98 0.56
C LYS A 79 -16.22 31.32 -0.14
N GLN A 80 -15.98 30.65 -1.27
CA GLN A 80 -17.02 30.04 -2.11
C GLN A 80 -16.50 28.79 -2.80
N ALA A 81 -17.41 27.91 -3.19
CA ALA A 81 -17.08 26.71 -3.96
C ALA A 81 -18.22 26.29 -4.88
N PHE A 82 -17.87 25.78 -6.07
CA PHE A 82 -18.81 25.34 -7.09
C PHE A 82 -18.48 23.93 -7.55
N VAL A 83 -19.50 23.09 -7.76
CA VAL A 83 -19.31 21.78 -8.37
C VAL A 83 -19.07 21.96 -9.87
N CYS A 84 -18.02 21.34 -10.38
CA CYS A 84 -17.63 21.39 -11.78
C CYS A 84 -17.97 20.09 -12.51
N ARG A 85 -18.44 20.22 -13.76
CA ARG A 85 -18.64 19.10 -14.71
C ARG A 85 -17.64 19.14 -15.85
N GLU A 86 -17.07 20.30 -16.10
CA GLU A 86 -15.99 20.51 -17.05
C GLU A 86 -15.10 21.62 -16.51
N TYR A 87 -13.79 21.53 -16.73
CA TYR A 87 -12.88 22.58 -16.28
C TYR A 87 -13.10 23.91 -17.02
N SER A 88 -13.58 23.84 -18.27
CA SER A 88 -13.93 24.97 -19.12
C SER A 88 -15.09 25.82 -18.59
N ASP A 89 -15.88 25.34 -17.63
CA ASP A 89 -16.93 26.13 -17.01
C ASP A 89 -16.32 27.37 -16.31
N PRO A 90 -16.89 28.58 -16.48
CA PRO A 90 -16.36 29.80 -15.87
C PRO A 90 -16.20 29.74 -14.34
N ASN A 91 -17.03 28.97 -13.62
CA ASN A 91 -16.91 28.79 -12.17
C ASN A 91 -15.69 27.92 -11.78
N CYS A 92 -15.13 27.21 -12.74
CA CYS A 92 -14.01 26.29 -12.55
C CYS A 92 -12.74 26.93 -13.13
N GLN A 93 -12.78 27.37 -14.38
CA GLN A 93 -11.66 28.03 -15.05
C GLN A 93 -11.19 29.29 -14.32
N ASN A 94 -12.10 30.05 -13.69
CA ASN A 94 -11.77 31.27 -12.95
C ASN A 94 -11.56 31.03 -11.44
N ALA A 95 -11.66 29.79 -10.97
CA ALA A 95 -11.39 29.48 -9.58
C ALA A 95 -9.91 29.70 -9.26
N GLN A 96 -9.61 30.15 -8.04
CA GLN A 96 -8.23 30.36 -7.60
C GLN A 96 -7.51 29.05 -7.27
N ASN A 97 -8.27 28.00 -6.99
CA ASN A 97 -7.80 26.62 -6.96
C ASN A 97 -8.93 25.66 -7.35
N ILE A 98 -8.59 24.41 -7.64
CA ILE A 98 -9.54 23.32 -7.88
C ILE A 98 -9.21 22.19 -6.90
N TRP A 99 -10.23 21.58 -6.30
CA TRP A 99 -10.11 20.26 -5.68
C TRP A 99 -10.68 19.22 -6.65
N TYR A 100 -10.06 18.05 -6.81
CA TYR A 100 -10.68 16.96 -7.56
C TYR A 100 -10.23 15.56 -7.15
N ASN A 101 -11.17 14.63 -7.24
CA ASN A 101 -10.92 13.20 -7.36
C ASN A 101 -11.18 12.81 -8.81
N SER A 102 -10.18 12.24 -9.50
CA SER A 102 -10.32 11.81 -10.89
C SER A 102 -10.15 10.30 -10.97
N VAL A 103 -11.25 9.56 -10.88
CA VAL A 103 -11.22 8.10 -11.09
C VAL A 103 -10.99 7.82 -12.57
N LEU A 104 -10.05 6.93 -12.88
CA LEU A 104 -9.67 6.61 -14.25
C LEU A 104 -10.67 5.63 -14.86
N ASP A 105 -11.28 6.01 -15.98
CA ASP A 105 -12.04 5.09 -16.82
C ASP A 105 -11.12 4.07 -17.51
N VAL A 106 -11.72 2.99 -18.04
CA VAL A 106 -11.02 2.03 -18.90
C VAL A 106 -10.68 2.66 -20.24
N CYS A 107 -9.45 2.44 -20.72
CA CYS A 107 -9.05 2.86 -22.06
C CYS A 107 -9.93 2.15 -23.10
N LYS A 108 -10.61 2.92 -23.94
CA LYS A 108 -11.46 2.45 -25.05
C LYS A 108 -10.66 2.32 -26.35
N SER A 109 -9.58 3.09 -26.47
CA SER A 109 -8.73 3.13 -27.66
C SER A 109 -7.23 3.29 -27.34
N GLU A 110 -6.38 3.13 -28.36
CA GLU A 110 -4.95 3.41 -28.23
C GLU A 110 -4.64 4.92 -28.10
N SER A 111 -5.54 5.81 -28.53
CA SER A 111 -5.37 7.26 -28.37
C SER A 111 -5.69 7.77 -26.96
N ASP A 112 -6.43 6.99 -26.16
CA ASP A 112 -6.82 7.41 -24.82
C ASP A 112 -5.59 7.54 -23.91
N THR A 113 -5.63 8.50 -23.00
CA THR A 113 -4.60 8.77 -21.99
C THR A 113 -5.26 8.98 -20.63
N ASN A 114 -4.50 8.81 -19.55
CA ASN A 114 -4.98 8.87 -18.17
C ASN A 114 -6.16 7.92 -17.96
N CYS A 115 -5.94 6.63 -18.28
CA CYS A 115 -6.97 5.59 -18.25
C CYS A 115 -6.39 4.26 -17.79
N LEU A 116 -7.28 3.37 -17.32
CA LEU A 116 -6.97 2.01 -16.95
C LEU A 116 -6.78 1.17 -18.22
N LEU A 117 -5.55 0.68 -18.45
CA LEU A 117 -5.20 -0.03 -19.67
C LEU A 117 -5.55 -1.52 -19.57
N ARG A 118 -5.15 -2.17 -18.46
CA ARG A 118 -5.34 -3.62 -18.28
C ARG A 118 -5.36 -3.97 -16.81
N VAL A 119 -6.14 -5.00 -16.49
CA VAL A 119 -6.10 -5.70 -15.20
C VAL A 119 -5.88 -7.17 -15.48
N THR A 120 -4.92 -7.77 -14.78
CA THR A 120 -4.54 -9.18 -14.95
C THR A 120 -4.51 -9.86 -13.58
N ALA A 121 -5.15 -11.02 -13.48
CA ALA A 121 -4.96 -11.91 -12.33
C ALA A 121 -3.83 -12.90 -12.64
N ILE A 122 -2.99 -13.22 -11.65
CA ILE A 122 -1.95 -14.22 -11.76
C ILE A 122 -2.20 -15.27 -10.68
N LYS A 123 -2.43 -16.52 -11.10
CA LYS A 123 -2.64 -17.68 -10.22
C LYS A 123 -1.77 -18.83 -10.70
N ASP A 124 -1.02 -19.44 -9.78
CA ASP A 124 -0.07 -20.53 -10.09
C ASP A 124 0.92 -20.18 -11.22
N GLY A 125 1.36 -18.92 -11.26
CA GLY A 125 2.25 -18.39 -12.30
C GLY A 125 1.63 -18.18 -13.68
N LYS A 126 0.32 -18.43 -13.83
CA LYS A 126 -0.42 -18.19 -15.09
C LYS A 126 -1.12 -16.85 -15.05
N GLU A 127 -0.96 -16.06 -16.10
CA GLU A 127 -1.69 -14.81 -16.29
C GLU A 127 -3.10 -15.09 -16.87
N ILE A 128 -4.10 -14.45 -16.26
CA ILE A 128 -5.51 -14.51 -16.64
C ILE A 128 -5.93 -13.07 -16.92
N ALA A 129 -6.20 -12.77 -18.20
CA ALA A 129 -6.64 -11.46 -18.61
C ALA A 129 -8.00 -11.12 -17.99
N GLY A 130 -8.11 -9.94 -17.38
CA GLY A 130 -9.36 -9.42 -16.88
C GLY A 130 -10.31 -9.07 -18.02
N LYS A 131 -11.59 -9.37 -17.83
CA LYS A 131 -12.68 -8.94 -18.71
C LYS A 131 -13.45 -7.83 -18.00
N PHE A 132 -13.42 -6.63 -18.58
CA PHE A 132 -14.24 -5.51 -18.12
C PHE A 132 -15.72 -5.91 -18.20
N ALA A 133 -16.43 -5.78 -17.09
CA ALA A 133 -17.85 -6.07 -17.00
C ALA A 133 -18.67 -4.78 -17.22
N GLN A 134 -18.48 -3.79 -16.36
CA GLN A 134 -19.17 -2.50 -16.39
C GLN A 134 -18.49 -1.51 -15.45
N ASN A 135 -18.87 -0.23 -15.53
CA ASN A 135 -18.53 0.73 -14.49
C ASN A 135 -19.42 0.55 -13.25
N TYR A 136 -18.93 0.94 -12.07
CA TYR A 136 -19.70 0.93 -10.83
C TYR A 136 -19.54 2.25 -10.05
N PRO A 137 -20.64 3.01 -9.82
CA PRO A 137 -21.96 2.81 -10.44
C PRO A 137 -21.87 2.94 -11.95
N GLU A 138 -22.86 2.46 -12.71
CA GLU A 138 -22.83 2.57 -14.18
C GLU A 138 -22.82 4.03 -14.67
N THR A 139 -23.36 4.95 -13.87
CA THR A 139 -23.42 6.39 -14.17
C THR A 139 -23.25 7.17 -12.88
N SER A 140 -22.63 8.35 -12.97
CA SER A 140 -22.67 9.34 -11.90
C SER A 140 -22.88 10.73 -12.49
N LYS A 141 -23.91 11.42 -11.99
CA LYS A 141 -23.66 12.63 -11.21
C LYS A 141 -22.44 13.46 -11.58
N TYR A 142 -21.31 13.02 -11.03
CA TYR A 142 -20.12 13.81 -10.73
C TYR A 142 -18.89 13.49 -11.56
N THR A 143 -19.03 12.67 -12.60
CA THR A 143 -18.01 12.57 -13.65
C THR A 143 -17.76 13.96 -14.26
N PHE A 144 -16.53 14.24 -14.69
CA PHE A 144 -16.20 15.53 -15.27
C PHE A 144 -15.15 15.45 -16.38
N LYS A 145 -15.15 16.47 -17.24
CA LYS A 145 -14.12 16.68 -18.26
C LYS A 145 -12.99 17.55 -17.71
N GLY A 146 -11.76 17.04 -17.77
CA GLY A 146 -10.56 17.76 -17.36
C GLY A 146 -10.01 18.68 -18.46
N ASP A 147 -8.76 19.09 -18.28
CA ASP A 147 -8.00 19.91 -19.24
C ASP A 147 -6.53 19.45 -19.27
N ALA A 148 -6.15 18.83 -20.38
CA ALA A 148 -4.81 18.30 -20.58
C ALA A 148 -3.72 19.40 -20.56
N SER A 149 -4.04 20.64 -20.94
CA SER A 149 -3.08 21.76 -20.90
C SER A 149 -2.71 22.18 -19.47
N LYS A 150 -3.53 21.78 -18.49
CA LYS A 150 -3.33 22.01 -17.05
C LYS A 150 -2.93 20.73 -16.30
N ASN A 151 -2.73 19.63 -17.02
CA ASN A 151 -2.60 18.27 -16.47
C ASN A 151 -3.77 17.86 -15.57
N ILE A 152 -4.99 18.37 -15.83
CA ILE A 152 -6.19 17.94 -15.11
C ILE A 152 -6.77 16.75 -15.89
N PRO A 153 -6.76 15.52 -15.34
CA PRO A 153 -7.34 14.36 -16.00
C PRO A 153 -8.87 14.42 -16.04
N ASP A 154 -9.49 13.57 -16.87
CA ASP A 154 -10.94 13.36 -16.84
C ASP A 154 -11.34 12.52 -15.62
N GLY A 155 -12.47 12.87 -14.99
CA GLY A 155 -13.06 12.10 -13.89
C GLY A 155 -14.11 11.12 -14.39
N GLY A 156 -13.72 9.84 -14.47
CA GLY A 156 -14.58 8.71 -14.85
C GLY A 156 -15.16 7.95 -13.66
N LEU A 157 -15.33 6.64 -13.80
CA LEU A 157 -15.94 5.77 -12.80
C LEU A 157 -15.06 4.55 -12.47
N PRO A 158 -15.15 3.99 -11.26
CA PRO A 158 -14.56 2.69 -10.96
C PRO A 158 -15.07 1.62 -11.93
N SER A 159 -14.25 0.59 -12.18
CA SER A 159 -14.57 -0.47 -13.13
C SER A 159 -14.68 -1.83 -12.45
N LEU A 160 -15.67 -2.63 -12.85
CA LEU A 160 -15.84 -4.01 -12.43
C LEU A 160 -15.20 -4.95 -13.45
N TRP A 161 -14.47 -5.93 -12.95
CA TRP A 161 -13.75 -6.92 -13.74
C TRP A 161 -14.13 -8.34 -13.31
N THR A 162 -14.03 -9.27 -14.27
CA THR A 162 -14.11 -10.71 -14.03
C THR A 162 -12.85 -11.37 -14.54
N PHE A 163 -12.46 -12.49 -13.95
CA PHE A 163 -11.31 -13.29 -14.38
C PHE A 163 -11.74 -14.75 -14.47
N GLU A 164 -11.42 -15.39 -15.59
CA GLU A 164 -11.82 -16.76 -15.84
C GLU A 164 -11.25 -17.71 -14.77
N GLY A 165 -12.14 -18.42 -14.07
CA GLY A 165 -11.76 -19.38 -13.02
C GLY A 165 -11.37 -18.75 -11.67
N ILE A 166 -11.55 -17.44 -11.48
CA ILE A 166 -11.29 -16.75 -10.21
C ILE A 166 -12.60 -16.21 -9.65
N ASN A 167 -12.96 -16.67 -8.44
CA ASN A 167 -14.16 -16.26 -7.72
C ASN A 167 -13.79 -15.91 -6.27
N HIS A 168 -14.70 -15.24 -5.57
CA HIS A 168 -14.70 -15.01 -4.13
C HIS A 168 -16.06 -15.41 -3.55
N GLN A 169 -16.21 -15.34 -2.22
CA GLN A 169 -17.42 -15.81 -1.52
C GLN A 169 -18.70 -15.03 -1.91
N GLY A 170 -18.53 -13.83 -2.46
CA GLY A 170 -19.61 -12.97 -2.93
C GLY A 170 -19.93 -13.04 -4.43
N GLY A 171 -19.19 -13.83 -5.21
CA GLY A 171 -19.35 -13.89 -6.66
C GLY A 171 -18.02 -13.84 -7.41
N ASP A 172 -18.01 -13.17 -8.56
CA ASP A 172 -16.90 -13.13 -9.52
C ASP A 172 -16.45 -11.70 -9.87
N LYS A 173 -16.98 -10.67 -9.18
CA LYS A 173 -16.77 -9.27 -9.51
C LYS A 173 -15.70 -8.63 -8.65
N PHE A 174 -14.72 -8.05 -9.33
CA PHE A 174 -13.64 -7.31 -8.69
C PHE A 174 -13.75 -5.83 -9.08
N LEU A 175 -13.94 -4.95 -8.09
CA LEU A 175 -13.86 -3.52 -8.26
C LEU A 175 -12.42 -3.09 -8.39
N VAL A 176 -12.13 -2.32 -9.43
CA VAL A 176 -10.84 -1.69 -9.65
C VAL A 176 -11.06 -0.20 -9.68
N GLN A 177 -10.39 0.49 -8.75
CA GLN A 177 -10.43 1.94 -8.66
C GLN A 177 -8.99 2.45 -8.72
N ALA A 178 -8.69 3.24 -9.74
CA ALA A 178 -7.45 3.98 -9.89
C ALA A 178 -7.83 5.46 -9.97
N ARG A 179 -7.17 6.32 -9.20
CA ARG A 179 -7.59 7.72 -9.01
C ARG A 179 -6.40 8.65 -8.94
N TYR A 180 -6.52 9.80 -9.61
CA TYR A 180 -5.73 10.98 -9.32
C TYR A 180 -6.43 11.89 -8.31
N PHE A 181 -5.64 12.49 -7.42
CA PHE A 181 -6.14 13.43 -6.43
C PHE A 181 -5.44 14.78 -6.55
N HIS A 182 -6.23 15.85 -6.50
CA HIS A 182 -5.77 17.19 -6.19
C HIS A 182 -6.55 17.74 -4.99
N ASN A 183 -5.83 18.17 -3.96
CA ASN A 183 -6.41 18.49 -2.67
C ASN A 183 -7.01 19.90 -2.59
N GLY A 184 -6.92 20.71 -3.66
CA GLY A 184 -7.40 22.09 -3.68
C GLY A 184 -6.89 22.95 -2.53
N ASN A 185 -5.75 22.59 -1.92
CA ASN A 185 -5.28 23.22 -0.70
C ASN A 185 -5.09 24.73 -0.87
N GLY A 186 -5.21 25.44 0.24
CA GLY A 186 -5.32 26.89 0.34
C GLY A 186 -4.55 27.71 -0.71
N TYR A 187 -5.19 28.78 -1.14
CA TYR A 187 -4.59 29.77 -2.04
C TYR A 187 -3.70 30.74 -1.26
N TRP A 188 -2.54 31.11 -1.80
CA TRP A 188 -1.60 32.04 -1.13
C TRP A 188 -1.45 33.39 -1.84
N GLY A 189 -2.30 33.67 -2.83
CA GLY A 189 -2.22 34.90 -3.64
C GLY A 189 -1.55 34.71 -5.01
N GLU A 190 -1.13 33.50 -5.34
CA GLU A 190 -0.42 33.15 -6.58
C GLU A 190 -1.09 31.97 -7.28
N SER A 191 -0.84 31.82 -8.59
CA SER A 191 -1.39 30.71 -9.36
C SER A 191 -0.92 29.35 -8.81
N VAL A 192 -1.85 28.41 -8.73
CA VAL A 192 -1.59 27.06 -8.22
C VAL A 192 -1.37 26.09 -9.38
N ASN A 193 -0.43 25.15 -9.24
CA ASN A 193 -0.32 24.03 -10.17
C ASN A 193 -1.51 23.06 -9.95
N LEU A 194 -2.28 22.84 -11.00
CA LEU A 194 -3.49 22.01 -10.97
C LEU A 194 -3.23 20.53 -11.31
N SER A 195 -1.97 20.14 -11.49
CA SER A 195 -1.57 18.73 -11.69
C SER A 195 -1.83 17.91 -10.41
N PRO A 196 -2.19 16.62 -10.50
CA PRO A 196 -2.45 15.78 -9.34
C PRO A 196 -1.28 15.74 -8.35
N PHE A 197 -1.58 15.69 -7.06
CA PHE A 197 -0.59 15.50 -5.99
C PHE A 197 -0.33 14.03 -5.69
N GLU A 198 -1.27 13.17 -6.04
CA GLU A 198 -1.28 11.77 -5.65
C GLU A 198 -1.99 10.92 -6.70
N PHE A 199 -1.47 9.72 -6.90
CA PHE A 199 -2.13 8.61 -7.54
C PHE A 199 -2.36 7.48 -6.52
N THR A 200 -3.59 6.96 -6.49
CA THR A 200 -3.97 5.85 -5.62
C THR A 200 -4.74 4.81 -6.42
N ALA A 201 -4.47 3.53 -6.20
CA ALA A 201 -5.19 2.45 -6.83
C ALA A 201 -5.45 1.26 -5.90
N GLY A 202 -6.54 0.54 -6.15
CA GLY A 202 -6.90 -0.66 -5.40
C GLY A 202 -7.75 -1.65 -6.20
N VAL A 203 -7.67 -2.91 -5.79
CA VAL A 203 -8.47 -4.02 -6.31
C VAL A 203 -9.25 -4.62 -5.13
N PHE A 204 -10.56 -4.78 -5.27
CA PHE A 204 -11.45 -5.22 -4.21
C PHE A 204 -12.39 -6.29 -4.73
N ALA A 205 -12.60 -7.37 -3.97
CA ALA A 205 -13.66 -8.32 -4.28
C ALA A 205 -14.99 -7.78 -3.73
N MET A 206 -16.05 -7.83 -4.54
CA MET A 206 -17.33 -7.23 -4.15
C MET A 206 -18.56 -7.94 -4.70
N SER A 207 -19.68 -7.71 -4.03
CA SER A 207 -21.01 -7.89 -4.61
C SER A 207 -21.86 -6.63 -4.38
N VAL A 208 -23.05 -6.58 -4.98
CA VAL A 208 -23.97 -5.45 -4.84
C VAL A 208 -25.11 -5.85 -3.91
N ASP A 209 -25.26 -5.11 -2.81
CA ASP A 209 -26.46 -5.12 -1.99
C ASP A 209 -27.47 -4.11 -2.54
N LYS A 210 -28.74 -4.53 -2.65
CA LYS A 210 -29.83 -3.73 -3.20
C LYS A 210 -30.86 -3.46 -2.12
N ASN A 211 -30.81 -2.25 -1.57
CA ASN A 211 -31.68 -1.82 -0.48
C ASN A 211 -31.91 -0.31 -0.57
N GLN A 212 -33.17 0.12 -0.42
CA GLN A 212 -33.58 1.53 -0.48
C GLN A 212 -32.96 2.42 0.60
N ILE A 213 -32.37 1.82 1.65
CA ILE A 213 -31.60 2.56 2.67
C ILE A 213 -30.32 3.22 2.10
N HIS A 214 -29.85 2.75 0.94
CA HIS A 214 -28.63 3.24 0.33
C HIS A 214 -28.90 4.51 -0.50
N GLU A 215 -28.24 5.59 -0.14
CA GLU A 215 -28.32 6.88 -0.80
C GLU A 215 -27.26 7.00 -1.92
N ASP A 216 -27.49 7.89 -2.88
CA ASP A 216 -26.51 8.22 -3.93
C ASP A 216 -25.37 9.08 -3.35
N PHE A 217 -24.23 9.11 -4.04
CA PHE A 217 -23.17 10.05 -3.71
C PHE A 217 -23.64 11.49 -3.95
N GLU A 218 -23.38 12.38 -3.00
CA GLU A 218 -23.61 13.81 -3.17
C GLU A 218 -22.39 14.63 -2.79
N VAL A 219 -22.13 15.66 -3.60
CA VAL A 219 -21.26 16.78 -3.24
C VAL A 219 -22.15 17.91 -2.80
N VAL A 220 -21.94 18.36 -1.58
CA VAL A 220 -22.69 19.48 -1.02
C VAL A 220 -21.84 20.73 -1.06
N THR A 221 -22.34 21.75 -1.76
CA THR A 221 -21.89 23.14 -1.73
C THR A 221 -22.85 23.97 -0.86
N GLU A 222 -22.53 25.25 -0.57
CA GLU A 222 -23.17 26.09 0.47
C GLU A 222 -24.71 25.97 0.68
N GLY A 223 -25.13 26.10 1.95
CA GLY A 223 -26.52 26.14 2.43
C GLY A 223 -26.62 26.55 3.92
N SER A 224 -27.84 26.78 4.44
CA SER A 224 -28.13 27.47 5.72
C SER A 224 -27.60 26.86 7.02
N ASN A 225 -27.04 25.64 6.99
CA ASN A 225 -26.51 24.92 8.17
C ASN A 225 -25.06 24.42 8.01
N ARG A 226 -24.29 24.99 7.07
CA ARG A 226 -22.88 24.61 6.85
C ARG A 226 -22.00 25.85 6.78
N PRO A 227 -20.72 25.78 7.19
CA PRO A 227 -19.83 26.94 7.11
C PRO A 227 -19.82 27.48 5.69
N ALA A 228 -20.03 28.80 5.56
CA ALA A 228 -19.91 29.49 4.27
C ALA A 228 -18.57 29.14 3.62
N GLY A 229 -18.60 28.95 2.32
CA GLY A 229 -17.47 28.75 1.45
C GLY A 229 -16.98 27.34 1.29
N LYS A 230 -17.48 26.34 2.03
CA LYS A 230 -16.93 24.97 1.99
C LYS A 230 -17.77 24.01 1.14
N ALA A 231 -17.10 23.18 0.36
CA ALA A 231 -17.71 22.06 -0.35
C ALA A 231 -17.15 20.75 0.18
N TRP A 232 -18.04 19.77 0.38
CA TRP A 232 -17.67 18.46 0.89
C TRP A 232 -18.34 17.39 0.02
N GLY A 233 -17.55 16.45 -0.50
CA GLY A 233 -18.09 15.19 -1.00
C GLY A 233 -18.43 14.31 0.18
N GLY A 234 -19.64 13.77 0.24
CA GLY A 234 -20.02 12.86 1.30
C GLY A 234 -21.37 12.21 1.05
N ASN A 235 -21.40 10.88 1.08
CA ASN A 235 -22.61 10.10 1.18
C ASN A 235 -22.81 9.69 2.65
N SER A 236 -24.05 9.65 3.14
CA SER A 236 -24.36 9.08 4.45
C SER A 236 -24.17 7.55 4.51
N SER A 237 -24.16 6.87 3.35
CA SER A 237 -24.20 5.41 3.22
C SER A 237 -22.84 4.72 3.39
N VAL A 238 -21.74 5.37 3.00
CA VAL A 238 -20.39 4.84 3.22
C VAL A 238 -19.99 5.08 4.67
N GLY A 239 -19.55 4.02 5.35
CA GLY A 239 -19.23 4.03 6.77
C GLY A 239 -20.43 3.74 7.69
N ARG A 240 -21.59 4.40 7.52
CA ARG A 240 -22.77 4.17 8.41
C ARG A 240 -23.66 3.00 8.00
N ASN A 241 -23.87 2.78 6.70
CA ASN A 241 -24.73 1.70 6.20
C ASN A 241 -23.95 0.49 5.65
N GLY A 242 -22.63 0.43 5.93
CA GLY A 242 -21.78 -0.70 5.55
C GLY A 242 -21.41 -0.79 4.07
N CYS A 243 -21.65 0.28 3.30
CA CYS A 243 -21.14 0.37 1.94
C CYS A 243 -19.66 0.63 1.96
N PHE A 244 -18.89 -0.23 1.29
CA PHE A 244 -17.47 0.05 1.09
C PHE A 244 -17.28 0.99 -0.11
N ALA A 245 -18.11 0.91 -1.17
CA ALA A 245 -18.12 1.84 -2.30
C ALA A 245 -19.55 2.27 -2.67
N VAL A 246 -19.71 3.52 -3.10
CA VAL A 246 -21.01 4.11 -3.41
C VAL A 246 -21.56 3.55 -4.73
N GLY A 247 -22.82 3.08 -4.73
CA GLY A 247 -23.59 2.74 -5.94
C GLY A 247 -24.55 3.85 -6.36
N LYS A 248 -25.53 3.54 -7.21
CA LYS A 248 -26.70 4.42 -7.41
C LYS A 248 -27.58 4.35 -6.16
N ALA A 249 -28.51 5.31 -6.00
CA ALA A 249 -29.53 5.20 -4.94
C ALA A 249 -30.20 3.81 -4.96
N GLY A 250 -30.26 3.16 -3.81
CA GLY A 250 -30.74 1.78 -3.66
C GLY A 250 -29.66 0.70 -3.80
N GLU A 251 -28.40 1.05 -4.13
CA GLU A 251 -27.31 0.11 -4.36
C GLU A 251 -26.07 0.42 -3.52
N CYS A 252 -25.44 -0.63 -3.02
CA CYS A 252 -24.30 -0.56 -2.13
C CYS A 252 -23.29 -1.64 -2.48
N ALA A 253 -22.03 -1.25 -2.64
CA ALA A 253 -20.98 -2.24 -2.80
C ALA A 253 -20.68 -2.84 -1.43
N ILE A 254 -20.73 -4.16 -1.33
CA ILE A 254 -20.34 -4.92 -0.13
C ILE A 254 -19.06 -5.71 -0.40
N GLY A 255 -18.11 -5.62 0.53
CA GLY A 255 -16.77 -6.16 0.37
C GLY A 255 -16.69 -7.65 0.68
N TRP A 256 -15.73 -8.33 0.06
CA TRP A 256 -15.40 -9.72 0.32
C TRP A 256 -13.89 -9.91 0.36
N PRO A 257 -13.39 -10.97 1.05
CA PRO A 257 -11.98 -11.29 1.02
C PRO A 257 -11.47 -11.54 -0.40
N LEU A 258 -10.33 -10.94 -0.74
CA LEU A 258 -9.59 -11.28 -1.96
C LEU A 258 -9.01 -12.70 -1.86
N PRO A 259 -9.06 -13.51 -2.92
CA PRO A 259 -8.43 -14.83 -2.95
C PRO A 259 -6.91 -14.74 -2.72
N SER A 260 -6.42 -15.34 -1.63
CA SER A 260 -5.01 -15.22 -1.19
C SER A 260 -3.98 -15.83 -2.15
N GLU A 261 -4.40 -16.75 -3.00
CA GLU A 261 -3.57 -17.41 -4.00
C GLU A 261 -3.46 -16.62 -5.32
N VAL A 262 -4.15 -15.48 -5.41
CA VAL A 262 -4.19 -14.64 -6.61
C VAL A 262 -3.39 -13.37 -6.38
N ARG A 263 -2.50 -13.08 -7.33
CA ARG A 263 -1.88 -11.76 -7.48
C ARG A 263 -2.64 -10.97 -8.52
N PHE A 264 -2.68 -9.66 -8.36
CA PHE A 264 -3.25 -8.76 -9.36
C PHE A 264 -2.15 -7.86 -9.92
N ARG A 265 -2.21 -7.62 -11.23
CA ARG A 265 -1.44 -6.60 -11.93
C ARG A 265 -2.40 -5.56 -12.51
N LEU A 266 -2.14 -4.31 -12.18
CA LEU A 266 -2.84 -3.14 -12.67
C LEU A 266 -1.92 -2.36 -13.59
N GLU A 267 -2.36 -2.08 -14.81
CA GLU A 267 -1.65 -1.22 -15.75
C GLU A 267 -2.51 -0.01 -16.10
N ILE A 268 -1.95 1.18 -15.91
CA ILE A 268 -2.55 2.44 -16.37
C ILE A 268 -1.70 3.03 -17.48
N ARG A 269 -2.34 3.74 -18.40
CA ARG A 269 -1.66 4.62 -19.36
C ARG A 269 -1.85 6.05 -18.90
N THR A 270 -0.76 6.79 -18.72
CA THR A 270 -0.77 8.16 -18.20
C THR A 270 0.17 9.07 -18.98
N SER A 271 -0.28 10.31 -19.21
CA SER A 271 0.58 11.41 -19.67
C SER A 271 0.99 12.33 -18.51
N ILE A 272 0.43 12.12 -17.32
CA ILE A 272 0.73 12.89 -16.12
C ILE A 272 1.92 12.23 -15.41
N PRO A 273 3.01 12.98 -15.16
CA PRO A 273 4.14 12.47 -14.38
C PRO A 273 3.69 12.05 -12.99
N LEU A 274 4.03 10.82 -12.60
CA LEU A 274 3.83 10.34 -11.24
C LEU A 274 5.08 10.61 -10.42
N THR A 275 4.92 10.90 -9.13
CA THR A 275 6.05 10.85 -8.20
C THR A 275 6.61 9.42 -8.17
N SER A 276 7.93 9.33 -8.06
CA SER A 276 8.64 8.07 -8.30
C SER A 276 8.54 7.01 -7.20
N PHE A 277 8.05 7.36 -6.01
CA PHE A 277 7.99 6.46 -4.86
C PHE A 277 6.55 6.15 -4.41
N LEU A 278 6.28 4.88 -4.14
CA LEU A 278 4.97 4.39 -3.70
C LEU A 278 5.01 3.80 -2.29
N HIS A 279 3.83 3.70 -1.70
CA HIS A 279 3.61 2.85 -0.54
C HIS A 279 2.23 2.19 -0.58
N GLY A 280 1.98 1.18 0.26
CA GLY A 280 0.63 0.62 0.40
C GLY A 280 0.55 -0.81 0.95
N ARG A 281 -0.49 -1.52 0.53
CA ARG A 281 -0.90 -2.85 0.97
C ARG A 281 -0.76 -3.85 -0.18
N LEU A 282 0.43 -4.43 -0.33
CA LEU A 282 0.71 -5.46 -1.34
C LEU A 282 1.72 -6.47 -0.81
N LEU A 283 1.50 -7.73 -1.15
CA LEU A 283 2.42 -8.82 -0.85
C LEU A 283 3.38 -9.02 -2.02
N ASN A 284 4.69 -8.95 -1.75
CA ASN A 284 5.74 -9.13 -2.75
C ASN A 284 5.48 -8.28 -4.02
N PRO A 285 5.49 -6.94 -3.91
CA PRO A 285 5.12 -6.06 -5.00
C PRO A 285 6.16 -6.05 -6.13
N GLU A 286 5.70 -5.80 -7.35
CA GLU A 286 6.53 -5.47 -8.51
C GLU A 286 5.97 -4.21 -9.17
N ILE A 287 6.84 -3.24 -9.45
CA ILE A 287 6.47 -1.98 -10.09
C ILE A 287 7.30 -1.79 -11.36
N LYS A 288 6.68 -1.24 -12.40
CA LYS A 288 7.34 -0.99 -13.69
C LYS A 288 6.74 0.24 -14.36
N ILE A 289 7.60 1.09 -14.94
CA ILE A 289 7.21 2.10 -15.92
C ILE A 289 7.85 1.75 -17.25
N THR A 290 7.06 1.78 -18.31
CA THR A 290 7.52 1.77 -19.70
C THR A 290 6.91 2.94 -20.44
N THR A 291 7.43 3.26 -21.62
CA THR A 291 6.88 4.31 -22.47
C THR A 291 6.26 3.68 -23.72
N ASP A 292 5.08 4.13 -24.13
CA ASP A 292 4.43 3.69 -25.36
C ASP A 292 4.94 4.46 -26.59
N GLY A 293 4.46 4.08 -27.77
CA GLY A 293 4.85 4.71 -29.05
C GLY A 293 4.50 6.20 -29.16
N SER A 294 3.66 6.74 -28.26
CA SER A 294 3.26 8.14 -28.20
C SER A 294 3.93 8.89 -27.05
N ALA A 295 5.03 8.37 -26.51
CA ALA A 295 5.77 8.94 -25.38
C ALA A 295 4.96 9.05 -24.07
N ARG A 296 3.84 8.31 -23.94
CA ARG A 296 3.07 8.23 -22.69
C ARG A 296 3.60 7.11 -21.81
N GLN A 297 3.47 7.26 -20.50
CA GLN A 297 3.90 6.24 -19.55
C GLN A 297 2.83 5.14 -19.44
N ILE A 298 3.26 3.89 -19.46
CA ILE A 298 2.50 2.74 -18.97
C ILE A 298 3.06 2.40 -17.61
N PHE A 299 2.27 2.61 -16.57
CA PHE A 299 2.64 2.33 -15.20
C PHE A 299 1.94 1.05 -14.73
N SER A 300 2.74 0.08 -14.26
CA SER A 300 2.30 -1.23 -13.81
C SER A 300 2.60 -1.42 -12.34
N ILE A 301 1.60 -1.87 -11.58
CA ILE A 301 1.72 -2.30 -10.18
C ILE A 301 1.20 -3.73 -10.09
N GLU A 302 2.02 -4.64 -9.58
CA GLU A 302 1.65 -6.03 -9.31
C GLU A 302 1.88 -6.37 -7.83
N GLY A 303 1.02 -7.22 -7.26
CA GLY A 303 1.23 -7.80 -5.94
C GLY A 303 0.16 -8.81 -5.56
N GLY A 304 0.41 -9.60 -4.52
CA GLY A 304 -0.65 -10.34 -3.82
C GLY A 304 -1.41 -9.44 -2.85
N SER A 305 -2.57 -9.88 -2.38
CA SER A 305 -3.24 -9.22 -1.25
C SER A 305 -2.49 -9.47 0.06
N VAL A 306 -2.63 -8.55 1.01
CA VAL A 306 -2.13 -8.70 2.38
C VAL A 306 -3.29 -8.74 3.37
N SER A 307 -3.08 -9.38 4.52
CA SER A 307 -4.05 -9.45 5.63
C SER A 307 -3.73 -8.36 6.66
N VAL A 308 -4.49 -7.27 6.66
CA VAL A 308 -4.30 -6.07 7.48
C VAL A 308 -5.15 -6.13 8.74
N PRO A 309 -4.57 -6.12 9.95
CA PRO A 309 -5.34 -6.16 11.19
C PRO A 309 -5.99 -4.81 11.49
N ILE A 310 -7.31 -4.73 11.51
CA ILE A 310 -8.05 -3.48 11.62
C ILE A 310 -8.15 -3.00 13.08
N LEU A 311 -7.58 -1.83 13.36
CA LEU A 311 -7.82 -1.09 14.60
C LEU A 311 -9.11 -0.30 14.50
N HIS A 312 -10.06 -0.62 15.39
CA HIS A 312 -11.28 0.15 15.62
C HIS A 312 -11.56 0.24 17.11
N THR A 313 -11.84 1.44 17.62
CA THR A 313 -12.29 1.61 19.00
C THR A 313 -12.98 2.96 19.20
N TRP A 314 -13.77 3.04 20.26
CA TRP A 314 -14.43 4.25 20.75
C TRP A 314 -14.10 4.44 22.23
N VAL A 315 -13.88 5.68 22.65
CA VAL A 315 -13.62 6.02 24.05
C VAL A 315 -14.38 7.27 24.44
N LYS A 316 -14.85 7.31 25.68
CA LYS A 316 -15.36 8.55 26.28
C LYS A 316 -14.19 9.50 26.47
N ASN A 317 -14.33 10.77 26.10
CA ASN A 317 -13.22 11.71 26.13
C ASN A 317 -12.59 11.88 27.52
N THR A 318 -13.39 11.69 28.59
CA THR A 318 -12.92 11.73 29.99
C THR A 318 -12.03 10.54 30.37
N ASP A 319 -12.12 9.45 29.62
CA ASP A 319 -11.47 8.18 29.92
C ASP A 319 -10.26 7.93 29.00
N MET A 320 -9.97 8.90 28.10
CA MET A 320 -8.82 8.85 27.21
C MET A 320 -7.50 8.82 27.98
N PRO A 321 -6.49 8.07 27.49
CA PRO A 321 -5.11 8.25 27.93
C PRO A 321 -4.69 9.72 27.85
N LYS A 322 -3.96 10.20 28.85
CA LYS A 322 -3.58 11.62 28.95
C LYS A 322 -2.89 12.12 27.67
N GLY A 323 -1.97 11.35 27.10
CA GLY A 323 -1.26 11.71 25.86
C GLY A 323 -2.20 11.91 24.67
N LEU A 324 -3.15 10.97 24.48
CA LEU A 324 -4.18 11.10 23.45
C LEU A 324 -5.08 12.31 23.68
N ARG A 325 -5.53 12.51 24.92
CA ARG A 325 -6.39 13.64 25.29
C ARG A 325 -5.68 14.96 25.02
N ASP A 326 -4.46 15.15 25.52
CA ASP A 326 -3.70 16.39 25.33
C ASP A 326 -3.49 16.67 23.83
N TYR A 327 -3.10 15.64 23.05
CA TYR A 327 -2.89 15.76 21.61
C TYR A 327 -4.17 16.18 20.86
N LEU A 328 -5.29 15.48 21.11
CA LEU A 328 -6.55 15.75 20.43
C LEU A 328 -7.18 17.09 20.84
N TYR A 329 -6.98 17.55 22.07
CA TYR A 329 -7.52 18.83 22.56
C TYR A 329 -6.64 20.03 22.22
N ALA A 330 -5.37 19.82 21.84
CA ALA A 330 -4.52 20.88 21.30
C ALA A 330 -4.94 21.30 19.87
N GLN A 331 -5.70 20.46 19.16
CA GLN A 331 -6.19 20.75 17.81
C GLN A 331 -7.35 21.75 17.85
N THR A 332 -7.12 22.95 17.32
CA THR A 332 -8.15 24.01 17.24
C THR A 332 -9.19 23.78 16.15
N ASN A 333 -8.84 22.97 15.14
CA ASN A 333 -9.75 22.48 14.10
C ASN A 333 -9.58 20.96 14.00
N PHE A 334 -10.68 20.22 14.08
CA PHE A 334 -10.67 18.77 13.90
C PHE A 334 -11.79 18.34 12.95
N GLY A 335 -11.45 17.38 12.09
CA GLY A 335 -12.38 16.75 11.17
C GLY A 335 -12.82 15.38 11.67
N GLY A 336 -13.74 14.77 10.93
CA GLY A 336 -14.09 13.38 11.08
C GLY A 336 -15.54 13.08 10.77
N TRP A 337 -15.92 11.83 10.99
CA TRP A 337 -17.28 11.35 10.77
C TRP A 337 -18.10 11.61 12.03
N TYR A 338 -19.00 12.59 11.95
CA TYR A 338 -19.90 12.94 13.05
C TYR A 338 -21.09 11.97 13.12
N TYR A 339 -21.21 11.28 14.25
CA TYR A 339 -22.35 10.43 14.59
C TYR A 339 -23.41 11.19 15.38
N TYR A 340 -23.00 12.23 16.11
CA TYR A 340 -23.89 13.08 16.89
C TYR A 340 -23.24 14.45 17.14
N GLN A 341 -24.07 15.48 17.22
CA GLN A 341 -23.71 16.83 17.68
C GLN A 341 -24.85 17.32 18.59
N ASP A 342 -24.52 17.81 19.79
CA ASP A 342 -25.52 18.26 20.77
C ASP A 342 -26.07 19.69 20.52
N GLY A 343 -25.38 20.46 19.68
CA GLY A 343 -25.71 21.87 19.39
C GLY A 343 -25.37 22.85 20.52
N GLN A 344 -24.71 22.41 21.60
CA GLN A 344 -24.37 23.21 22.79
C GLN A 344 -22.93 23.75 22.76
N GLY A 345 -22.14 23.35 21.77
CA GLY A 345 -20.78 23.84 21.56
C GLY A 345 -20.12 23.24 20.33
N THR A 346 -18.92 23.72 20.02
CA THR A 346 -18.11 23.25 18.88
C THR A 346 -16.95 22.36 19.31
N GLY A 347 -16.83 22.08 20.61
CA GLY A 347 -15.75 21.29 21.18
C GLY A 347 -15.94 19.79 20.98
N ARG A 348 -14.87 19.03 21.18
CA ARG A 348 -14.87 17.56 21.09
C ARG A 348 -15.83 16.90 22.10
N ASP A 349 -16.14 17.61 23.19
CA ASP A 349 -17.09 17.18 24.22
C ASP A 349 -18.57 17.33 23.83
N ASN A 350 -18.85 18.06 22.76
CA ASN A 350 -20.20 18.30 22.25
C ASN A 350 -20.62 17.32 21.16
N VAL A 351 -19.73 16.41 20.77
CA VAL A 351 -19.90 15.57 19.58
C VAL A 351 -19.57 14.11 19.86
N GLN A 352 -20.11 13.24 19.01
CA GLN A 352 -19.57 11.90 18.78
C GLN A 352 -18.90 11.91 17.41
N LEU A 353 -17.59 11.70 17.37
CA LEU A 353 -16.84 11.76 16.12
C LEU A 353 -15.87 10.59 15.99
N ARG A 354 -15.77 10.05 14.77
CA ARG A 354 -14.73 9.08 14.43
C ARG A 354 -13.66 9.77 13.60
N ILE A 355 -12.42 9.67 14.06
CA ILE A 355 -11.24 10.19 13.38
C ILE A 355 -10.94 9.28 12.18
N PRO A 356 -10.90 9.82 10.94
CA PRO A 356 -10.34 9.11 9.80
C PRO A 356 -8.82 9.11 9.91
N VAL A 357 -8.19 8.03 9.47
CA VAL A 357 -6.72 7.95 9.37
C VAL A 357 -6.33 7.98 7.91
N ASP A 358 -5.71 9.09 7.51
CA ASP A 358 -5.31 9.39 6.13
C ASP A 358 -3.85 9.84 6.01
N ALA A 359 -3.08 9.72 7.10
CA ALA A 359 -1.71 10.22 7.19
C ALA A 359 -0.77 9.21 7.85
N TYR A 360 0.45 9.12 7.29
CA TYR A 360 1.50 8.16 7.68
C TYR A 360 2.78 8.89 8.14
N THR A 361 2.60 9.90 9.00
CA THR A 361 3.68 10.73 9.55
C THR A 361 4.09 10.27 10.94
N PRO A 362 5.26 10.68 11.47
CA PRO A 362 5.64 10.37 12.84
C PRO A 362 4.64 10.82 13.91
N GLU A 363 3.98 11.96 13.71
CA GLU A 363 2.97 12.50 14.64
C GLU A 363 1.72 11.62 14.68
N TYR A 364 1.22 11.23 13.50
CA TYR A 364 0.08 10.30 13.39
C TYR A 364 0.44 8.90 13.88
N PHE A 365 1.67 8.46 13.66
CA PHE A 365 2.17 7.21 14.22
C PHE A 365 2.10 7.22 15.76
N GLN A 366 2.50 8.32 16.40
CA GLN A 366 2.38 8.45 17.85
C GLN A 366 0.92 8.48 18.31
N GLN A 367 0.04 9.16 17.59
CA GLN A 367 -1.40 9.15 17.87
C GLN A 367 -1.96 7.72 17.81
N TYR A 368 -1.57 6.94 16.81
CA TYR A 368 -1.97 5.54 16.64
C TYR A 368 -1.57 4.69 17.84
N LEU A 369 -0.34 4.85 18.37
CA LEU A 369 0.10 4.08 19.54
C LEU A 369 -0.79 4.33 20.77
N TRP A 370 -1.27 5.55 20.99
CA TRP A 370 -2.22 5.79 22.08
C TRP A 370 -3.59 5.17 21.82
N TRP A 371 -4.05 5.15 20.57
CA TRP A 371 -5.28 4.44 20.22
C TRP A 371 -5.15 2.92 20.37
N LEU A 372 -3.97 2.38 20.13
CA LEU A 372 -3.66 0.97 20.36
C LEU A 372 -3.84 0.58 21.84
N GLU A 373 -3.43 1.46 22.76
CA GLU A 373 -3.68 1.28 24.20
C GLU A 373 -5.19 1.24 24.52
N VAL A 374 -5.97 2.15 23.91
CA VAL A 374 -7.43 2.19 24.07
C VAL A 374 -8.09 0.92 23.54
N ALA A 375 -7.62 0.41 22.41
CA ALA A 375 -8.09 -0.85 21.80
C ALA A 375 -7.57 -2.11 22.52
N LYS A 376 -6.73 -1.95 23.55
CA LYS A 376 -6.11 -3.06 24.30
C LYS A 376 -5.31 -4.01 23.40
N ASP A 377 -4.65 -3.44 22.41
CA ASP A 377 -3.76 -4.16 21.49
C ASP A 377 -4.44 -5.30 20.72
N LYS A 378 -5.74 -5.13 20.42
CA LYS A 378 -6.57 -6.09 19.68
C LYS A 378 -7.18 -5.48 18.41
N SER A 379 -7.11 -6.22 17.31
CA SER A 379 -7.88 -5.89 16.10
C SER A 379 -9.32 -6.40 16.23
N ILE A 380 -10.21 -5.84 15.44
CA ILE A 380 -11.60 -6.33 15.30
C ILE A 380 -11.73 -7.44 14.24
N GLY A 381 -10.63 -7.75 13.55
CA GLY A 381 -10.55 -8.66 12.41
C GLY A 381 -9.44 -8.24 11.46
N ASN A 382 -9.18 -9.06 10.45
CA ASN A 382 -8.12 -8.82 9.47
C ASN A 382 -8.70 -8.73 8.05
N LYS A 383 -8.61 -7.55 7.42
CA LYS A 383 -9.10 -7.33 6.05
C LYS A 383 -8.04 -7.71 5.03
N THR A 384 -8.47 -8.34 3.94
CA THR A 384 -7.62 -8.47 2.76
C THR A 384 -7.53 -7.14 2.01
N MET A 385 -6.31 -6.70 1.67
CA MET A 385 -6.10 -5.44 0.96
C MET A 385 -5.11 -5.59 -0.19
N TRP A 386 -5.43 -4.94 -1.31
CA TRP A 386 -4.56 -4.68 -2.45
C TRP A 386 -4.69 -3.20 -2.77
N VAL A 387 -3.77 -2.37 -2.27
CA VAL A 387 -3.82 -0.90 -2.41
C VAL A 387 -2.41 -0.36 -2.61
N ALA A 388 -2.25 0.62 -3.51
CA ALA A 388 -1.01 1.31 -3.75
C ALA A 388 -1.27 2.81 -3.90
N ARG A 389 -0.40 3.64 -3.30
CA ARG A 389 -0.46 5.09 -3.35
C ARG A 389 0.92 5.68 -3.60
N THR A 390 1.01 6.72 -4.40
CA THR A 390 2.24 7.49 -4.57
C THR A 390 2.43 8.49 -3.44
N LEU A 391 3.65 8.71 -2.97
CA LEU A 391 3.92 9.83 -2.05
C LEU A 391 3.74 11.17 -2.74
N SER A 392 3.08 12.12 -2.10
CA SER A 392 3.06 13.49 -2.62
C SER A 392 4.43 14.16 -2.54
N SER A 393 4.65 15.19 -3.36
CA SER A 393 5.89 15.99 -3.29
C SER A 393 6.15 16.58 -1.89
N ALA A 394 5.09 16.89 -1.15
CA ALA A 394 5.20 17.38 0.23
C ALA A 394 5.72 16.29 1.17
N GLU A 395 5.25 15.04 1.04
CA GLU A 395 5.73 13.89 1.82
C GLU A 395 7.19 13.54 1.51
N ILE A 396 7.59 13.62 0.24
CA ILE A 396 8.98 13.39 -0.16
C ILE A 396 9.89 14.50 0.41
N SER A 397 9.45 15.75 0.33
CA SER A 397 10.20 16.90 0.84
C SER A 397 10.36 16.84 2.36
N THR A 398 9.26 16.63 3.10
CA THR A 398 9.25 16.59 4.57
C THR A 398 9.98 15.39 5.14
N SER A 399 10.09 14.28 4.40
CA SER A 399 10.91 13.14 4.81
C SER A 399 12.42 13.36 4.64
N GLY A 400 12.87 14.44 4.00
CA GLY A 400 14.28 14.71 3.73
C GLY A 400 14.90 13.86 2.62
N THR A 401 14.08 13.14 1.85
CA THR A 401 14.52 12.19 0.81
C THR A 401 14.44 12.75 -0.61
N GLN A 402 14.09 14.04 -0.76
CA GLN A 402 13.93 14.74 -2.05
C GLN A 402 15.09 14.53 -3.03
N LYS A 403 16.34 14.49 -2.55
CA LYS A 403 17.51 14.28 -3.40
C LYS A 403 17.50 12.92 -4.11
N CYS A 404 16.91 11.90 -3.49
CA CYS A 404 16.95 10.52 -3.97
C CYS A 404 15.61 10.06 -4.56
N LEU A 405 14.49 10.61 -4.07
CA LEU A 405 13.14 10.22 -4.45
C LEU A 405 12.38 11.30 -5.24
N GLY A 406 12.99 12.46 -5.49
CA GLY A 406 12.34 13.57 -6.20
C GLY A 406 12.18 13.37 -7.71
N ASP A 407 12.60 12.22 -8.28
CA ASP A 407 12.38 11.91 -9.70
C ASP A 407 10.86 11.79 -9.99
N THR A 408 10.46 12.20 -11.19
CA THR A 408 9.08 12.14 -11.72
C THR A 408 9.02 11.44 -13.09
N LYS A 409 10.18 11.04 -13.63
CA LYS A 409 10.30 10.34 -14.91
C LYS A 409 10.48 8.84 -14.71
N ASN A 410 11.29 8.44 -13.74
CA ASN A 410 11.55 7.03 -13.41
C ASN A 410 11.00 6.68 -12.04
N LEU A 411 10.60 5.42 -11.84
CA LEU A 411 10.28 4.91 -10.50
C LEU A 411 11.55 4.78 -9.66
N THR A 412 11.45 5.18 -8.40
CA THR A 412 12.52 5.06 -7.40
C THR A 412 12.25 3.93 -6.43
N GLY A 413 10.99 3.59 -6.15
CA GLY A 413 10.68 2.44 -5.32
C GLY A 413 9.26 2.35 -4.80
N MET A 414 9.05 1.36 -3.93
CA MET A 414 7.81 1.13 -3.20
C MET A 414 8.07 0.48 -1.84
N VAL A 415 7.29 0.90 -0.83
CA VAL A 415 7.19 0.24 0.48
C VAL A 415 5.82 -0.35 0.70
N THR A 416 5.72 -1.64 1.02
CA THR A 416 4.42 -2.24 1.37
C THR A 416 4.49 -3.01 2.67
N THR A 417 3.38 -3.00 3.40
CA THR A 417 3.24 -3.73 4.65
C THR A 417 1.78 -4.01 4.93
N ASN A 418 1.46 -5.06 5.69
CA ASN A 418 0.14 -5.24 6.27
C ASN A 418 -0.05 -4.51 7.61
N ALA A 419 0.94 -3.72 8.05
CA ALA A 419 0.83 -3.00 9.30
C ALA A 419 -0.18 -1.85 9.19
N ASP A 420 -1.20 -1.83 10.04
CA ASP A 420 -2.20 -0.75 10.14
C ASP A 420 -1.58 0.65 10.05
N MET A 421 -0.53 0.91 10.83
CA MET A 421 0.18 2.18 10.84
C MET A 421 1.67 2.01 10.56
N TYR A 422 2.22 2.94 9.79
CA TYR A 422 3.63 2.97 9.42
C TYR A 422 4.02 4.39 9.00
N VAL A 423 5.32 4.66 8.92
CA VAL A 423 5.81 5.88 8.27
C VAL A 423 6.01 5.58 6.78
N SER A 424 5.38 6.36 5.91
CA SER A 424 5.34 6.09 4.46
C SER A 424 6.67 6.37 3.73
N ALA A 425 7.57 7.14 4.36
CA ALA A 425 8.92 7.36 3.87
C ALA A 425 9.78 6.09 3.93
N PRO A 426 10.84 5.97 3.12
CA PRO A 426 11.80 4.87 3.24
C PRO A 426 12.37 4.75 4.66
N PRO A 427 12.75 3.53 5.10
CA PRO A 427 13.37 3.34 6.40
C PRO A 427 14.66 4.14 6.55
N THR A 428 14.96 4.56 7.77
CA THR A 428 16.23 5.24 8.07
C THR A 428 17.35 4.22 8.20
N PHE A 429 18.50 4.47 7.57
CA PHE A 429 19.69 3.67 7.80
C PHE A 429 20.38 4.10 9.09
N ASN A 430 20.58 3.13 9.98
CA ASN A 430 21.28 3.27 11.24
C ASN A 430 22.71 2.75 11.07
N GLU A 431 23.67 3.67 10.96
CA GLU A 431 25.08 3.35 10.74
C GLU A 431 25.68 2.56 11.91
N ALA A 432 25.25 2.81 13.15
CA ALA A 432 25.79 2.16 14.33
C ALA A 432 25.42 0.67 14.39
N THR A 433 24.21 0.33 13.97
CA THR A 433 23.71 -1.06 13.96
C THR A 433 23.75 -1.71 12.59
N GLN A 434 24.16 -0.97 11.55
CA GLN A 434 24.11 -1.36 10.14
C GLN A 434 22.72 -1.92 9.76
N SER A 435 21.66 -1.23 10.18
CA SER A 435 20.28 -1.66 9.96
C SER A 435 19.41 -0.60 9.29
N LEU A 436 18.39 -1.05 8.57
CA LEU A 436 17.24 -0.23 8.22
C LEU A 436 16.22 -0.32 9.35
N ASP A 437 15.84 0.83 9.90
CA ASP A 437 14.88 0.93 11.00
C ASP A 437 13.51 1.32 10.44
N TYR A 438 12.53 0.43 10.60
CA TYR A 438 11.17 0.57 10.09
C TYR A 438 10.22 0.89 11.24
N LYS A 439 9.44 1.96 11.10
CA LYS A 439 8.33 2.26 12.01
C LYS A 439 7.06 1.63 11.47
N VAL A 440 6.63 0.55 12.11
CA VAL A 440 5.41 -0.20 11.78
C VAL A 440 4.71 -0.59 13.06
N SER A 441 3.39 -0.52 13.09
CA SER A 441 2.57 -0.89 14.24
C SER A 441 1.19 -1.37 13.81
N SER A 442 0.66 -2.33 14.55
CA SER A 442 -0.70 -2.89 14.42
C SER A 442 -1.09 -3.50 15.76
N PRO A 443 -2.37 -3.85 15.96
CA PRO A 443 -2.74 -4.73 17.07
C PRO A 443 -1.89 -5.99 17.07
N HIS A 444 -1.24 -6.26 18.20
CA HIS A 444 -0.44 -7.45 18.40
C HIS A 444 -1.29 -8.71 18.37
N PHE A 445 -2.55 -8.61 18.81
CA PHE A 445 -3.51 -9.70 18.84
C PHE A 445 -4.69 -9.48 17.90
N ASP A 446 -5.21 -10.57 17.35
CA ASP A 446 -6.49 -10.60 16.66
C ASP A 446 -7.67 -10.62 17.65
N GLU A 447 -8.88 -10.63 17.13
CA GLU A 447 -10.12 -10.64 17.92
C GLU A 447 -10.23 -11.85 18.85
N ASN A 448 -9.54 -12.95 18.51
CA ASN A 448 -9.51 -14.20 19.26
C ASN A 448 -8.30 -14.30 20.20
N GLY A 449 -7.43 -13.29 20.25
CA GLY A 449 -6.23 -13.26 21.08
C GLY A 449 -5.02 -14.00 20.49
N LYS A 450 -5.06 -14.38 19.20
CA LYS A 450 -3.91 -14.94 18.48
C LYS A 450 -3.03 -13.81 17.96
N LEU A 451 -1.73 -14.07 17.84
CA LEU A 451 -0.77 -13.10 17.33
C LEU A 451 -1.05 -12.73 15.87
N ASN A 452 -1.16 -11.42 15.62
CA ASN A 452 -1.07 -10.86 14.28
C ASN A 452 0.37 -10.92 13.78
N VAL A 453 0.52 -11.33 12.53
CA VAL A 453 1.82 -11.57 11.89
C VAL A 453 2.05 -10.51 10.81
N GLY A 454 3.20 -9.87 10.88
CA GLY A 454 3.59 -8.79 10.00
C GLY A 454 4.33 -9.26 8.75
N ASN A 455 4.12 -8.52 7.67
CA ASN A 455 4.91 -8.54 6.46
C ASN A 455 5.36 -7.11 6.11
N TYR A 456 6.54 -7.03 5.51
CA TYR A 456 7.10 -5.79 5.02
C TYR A 456 7.89 -6.07 3.75
N ASN A 457 7.73 -5.22 2.73
CA ASN A 457 8.50 -5.26 1.50
C ASN A 457 9.06 -3.87 1.18
N LEU A 458 10.30 -3.84 0.70
CA LEU A 458 10.92 -2.67 0.09
C LEU A 458 11.40 -3.05 -1.29
N VAL A 459 10.95 -2.31 -2.29
CA VAL A 459 11.43 -2.37 -3.67
C VAL A 459 12.08 -1.02 -3.96
N LEU A 460 13.33 -1.02 -4.37
CA LEU A 460 14.06 0.21 -4.70
C LEU A 460 14.79 0.04 -6.01
N SER A 461 14.86 1.10 -6.82
CA SER A 461 15.85 1.11 -7.89
C SER A 461 17.25 1.06 -7.26
N SER A 462 18.16 0.37 -7.92
CA SER A 462 19.55 0.25 -7.49
C SER A 462 20.20 1.63 -7.26
N GLU A 463 19.80 2.65 -8.03
CA GLU A 463 20.25 4.04 -7.86
C GLU A 463 19.66 4.70 -6.61
N ALA A 464 18.35 4.57 -6.39
CA ALA A 464 17.69 5.13 -5.22
C ALA A 464 18.22 4.50 -3.92
N ALA A 465 18.45 3.19 -3.90
CA ALA A 465 19.02 2.51 -2.73
C ALA A 465 20.42 3.03 -2.36
N ARG A 466 21.27 3.26 -3.38
CA ARG A 466 22.62 3.81 -3.17
C ARG A 466 22.59 5.27 -2.74
N CYS A 467 21.67 6.06 -3.28
CA CYS A 467 21.47 7.44 -2.88
C CYS A 467 20.98 7.56 -1.43
N LEU A 468 20.00 6.73 -1.03
CA LEU A 468 19.37 6.80 0.29
C LEU A 468 20.31 6.30 1.40
N TYR A 469 21.06 5.23 1.16
CA TYR A 469 21.78 4.51 2.23
C TYR A 469 23.30 4.52 2.07
N ASN A 470 23.82 5.27 1.11
CA ASN A 470 25.26 5.36 0.81
C ASN A 470 25.94 4.00 0.55
N PHE A 471 25.19 3.03 0.01
CA PHE A 471 25.77 1.74 -0.37
C PHE A 471 26.74 1.87 -1.55
N SER A 472 27.77 1.02 -1.54
CA SER A 472 28.75 0.97 -2.64
C SER A 472 28.13 0.39 -3.92
N LYS A 473 28.92 0.29 -4.99
CA LYS A 473 28.45 -0.32 -6.25
C LYS A 473 28.35 -1.84 -6.17
N ALA A 474 28.97 -2.47 -5.16
CA ALA A 474 28.92 -3.92 -4.96
C ALA A 474 27.47 -4.42 -4.79
N PRO A 475 27.15 -5.65 -5.24
CA PRO A 475 25.84 -6.25 -5.00
C PRO A 475 25.49 -6.22 -3.52
N ILE A 476 24.29 -5.76 -3.20
CA ILE A 476 23.82 -5.73 -1.81
C ILE A 476 23.42 -7.16 -1.41
N SER A 477 24.18 -7.78 -0.52
CA SER A 477 23.90 -9.11 0.04
C SER A 477 23.63 -9.00 1.54
N ALA A 478 22.36 -8.92 1.93
CA ALA A 478 22.00 -8.75 3.33
C ALA A 478 21.51 -10.04 3.99
N THR A 479 22.02 -10.32 5.19
CA THR A 479 21.37 -11.24 6.12
C THR A 479 20.38 -10.43 6.95
N VAL A 480 19.11 -10.48 6.57
CA VAL A 480 18.09 -9.80 7.35
C VAL A 480 17.82 -10.63 8.60
N SER A 481 18.04 -10.02 9.74
CA SER A 481 17.51 -10.50 11.02
C SER A 481 16.58 -9.44 11.54
N ILE A 482 15.40 -9.86 12.02
CA ILE A 482 14.44 -8.95 12.61
C ILE A 482 14.67 -8.89 14.11
N VAL A 483 14.95 -7.69 14.60
CA VAL A 483 15.08 -7.40 16.02
C VAL A 483 14.04 -6.33 16.37
N SER A 484 13.23 -6.57 17.39
CA SER A 484 12.32 -5.55 17.93
C SER A 484 13.10 -4.44 18.64
N ALA A 485 12.41 -3.35 18.95
CA ALA A 485 13.01 -2.18 19.58
C ALA A 485 13.78 -2.52 20.87
N ASP A 486 13.28 -3.47 21.65
CA ASP A 486 13.82 -3.99 22.92
C ASP A 486 15.05 -4.90 22.77
N GLY A 487 15.48 -5.19 21.53
CA GLY A 487 16.64 -6.03 21.25
C GLY A 487 16.32 -7.53 21.14
N THR A 488 15.05 -7.94 21.26
CA THR A 488 14.68 -9.36 21.11
C THR A 488 14.60 -9.76 19.63
N ALA A 489 15.17 -10.92 19.31
CA ALA A 489 15.12 -11.46 17.95
C ALA A 489 13.73 -12.05 17.68
N GLN A 490 13.17 -11.74 16.51
CA GLN A 490 11.89 -12.26 16.06
C GLN A 490 12.11 -13.33 14.99
N VAL A 491 11.34 -14.42 15.05
CA VAL A 491 11.37 -15.47 14.01
C VAL A 491 10.69 -14.91 12.77
N ALA A 492 11.47 -14.60 11.74
CA ALA A 492 10.95 -14.08 10.48
C ALA A 492 11.74 -14.63 9.29
N THR A 493 11.01 -14.91 8.21
CA THR A 493 11.60 -15.23 6.91
C THR A 493 11.90 -13.94 6.18
N THR A 494 13.10 -13.88 5.64
CA THR A 494 13.60 -12.64 5.07
C THR A 494 14.39 -12.90 3.81
N THR A 495 14.22 -12.06 2.80
CA THR A 495 14.94 -12.18 1.54
C THR A 495 15.49 -10.84 1.11
N VAL A 496 16.71 -10.87 0.56
CA VAL A 496 17.33 -9.73 -0.13
C VAL A 496 17.79 -10.20 -1.48
N ASN A 497 17.42 -9.49 -2.53
CA ASN A 497 17.87 -9.78 -3.86
C ASN A 497 18.02 -8.49 -4.66
N GLU A 498 19.15 -8.31 -5.34
CA GLU A 498 19.34 -7.26 -6.34
C GLU A 498 19.33 -7.90 -7.73
N LYS A 499 18.32 -7.60 -8.54
CA LYS A 499 18.18 -8.12 -9.90
C LYS A 499 17.66 -7.05 -10.85
N ASN A 500 18.16 -7.01 -12.07
CA ASN A 500 17.70 -6.11 -13.15
C ASN A 500 17.67 -4.61 -12.77
N GLY A 501 18.61 -4.16 -11.93
CA GLY A 501 18.66 -2.77 -11.47
C GLY A 501 17.66 -2.43 -10.36
N TRP A 502 17.11 -3.45 -9.68
CA TRP A 502 16.18 -3.31 -8.57
C TRP A 502 16.62 -4.13 -7.36
N LEU A 503 16.59 -3.50 -6.19
CA LEU A 503 16.72 -4.13 -4.88
C LEU A 503 15.33 -4.54 -4.36
N TYR A 504 15.19 -5.79 -3.97
CA TYR A 504 14.01 -6.34 -3.33
C TYR A 504 14.38 -6.82 -1.93
N LEU A 505 13.67 -6.32 -0.93
CA LEU A 505 13.74 -6.77 0.45
C LEU A 505 12.36 -7.25 0.89
N SER A 506 12.30 -8.41 1.54
CA SER A 506 11.09 -8.84 2.25
C SER A 506 11.43 -9.30 3.66
N ALA A 507 10.51 -9.04 4.59
CA ALA A 507 10.55 -9.46 5.98
C ALA A 507 9.14 -9.93 6.37
N ASN A 508 8.99 -11.21 6.71
CA ASN A 508 7.70 -11.86 6.93
C ASN A 508 7.75 -12.69 8.21
N GLY A 509 6.72 -12.64 9.06
CA GLY A 509 6.63 -13.50 10.24
C GLY A 509 6.86 -12.81 11.58
N PHE A 510 7.24 -11.53 11.59
CA PHE A 510 7.41 -10.77 12.83
C PHE A 510 6.05 -10.47 13.48
N THR A 511 6.07 -10.08 14.76
CA THR A 511 4.87 -9.67 15.49
C THR A 511 4.96 -8.19 15.88
N TYR A 512 3.82 -7.57 16.17
CA TYR A 512 3.74 -6.12 16.45
C TYR A 512 4.00 -5.73 17.92
N SER A 513 4.76 -6.54 18.67
CA SER A 513 5.06 -6.26 20.09
C SER A 513 5.88 -4.99 20.32
N ALA A 514 6.49 -4.45 19.26
CA ALA A 514 7.24 -3.20 19.29
C ALA A 514 6.97 -2.37 18.02
N PRO A 515 6.96 -1.02 18.12
CA PRO A 515 6.69 -0.13 16.99
C PRO A 515 7.87 0.03 16.02
N THR A 516 8.95 -0.73 16.21
CA THR A 516 10.14 -0.66 15.36
C THR A 516 10.68 -2.05 15.07
N VAL A 517 10.85 -2.31 13.78
CA VAL A 517 11.47 -3.50 13.22
C VAL A 517 12.82 -3.06 12.67
N ARG A 518 13.91 -3.75 13.00
CA ARG A 518 15.24 -3.49 12.41
C ARG A 518 15.61 -4.61 11.45
N VAL A 519 16.02 -4.25 10.23
CA VAL A 519 16.60 -5.20 9.25
C VAL A 519 18.08 -4.90 9.13
N LYS A 520 18.92 -5.78 9.63
CA LYS A 520 20.36 -5.67 9.43
C LYS A 520 20.72 -5.90 7.96
N LEU A 521 21.61 -5.07 7.44
CA LEU A 521 22.16 -5.19 6.10
C LEU A 521 23.64 -5.51 6.19
N THR A 522 24.09 -6.33 5.26
CA THR A 522 25.51 -6.61 5.03
C THR A 522 25.82 -6.28 3.58
N GLN A 523 27.04 -5.85 3.28
CA GLN A 523 27.51 -5.71 1.90
C GLN A 523 28.85 -6.44 1.81
N GLU A 524 29.02 -7.23 0.75
CA GLU A 524 30.33 -7.82 0.48
C GLU A 524 31.32 -6.69 0.18
N ALA A 525 32.49 -6.73 0.82
CA ALA A 525 33.50 -5.69 0.63
C ALA A 525 33.85 -5.56 -0.86
N GLU A 526 33.96 -4.32 -1.37
CA GLU A 526 34.39 -4.09 -2.75
C GLU A 526 35.71 -4.82 -2.99
N LYS A 527 35.67 -5.82 -3.87
CA LYS A 527 36.88 -6.51 -4.30
C LYS A 527 37.77 -5.45 -4.95
N PRO A 528 39.04 -5.30 -4.55
CA PRO A 528 39.91 -4.26 -5.07
C PRO A 528 39.86 -4.24 -6.60
N ALA A 529 39.56 -3.07 -7.16
CA ALA A 529 39.61 -2.87 -8.61
C ALA A 529 40.99 -3.32 -9.08
N VAL A 530 41.01 -4.36 -9.91
CA VAL A 530 42.24 -4.84 -10.52
C VAL A 530 42.71 -3.71 -11.42
N THR A 531 43.74 -2.98 -10.98
CA THR A 531 44.42 -1.99 -11.81
C THR A 531 44.79 -2.69 -13.12
N PRO A 532 44.43 -2.15 -14.30
CA PRO A 532 44.80 -2.77 -15.56
C PRO A 532 46.33 -2.71 -15.67
N SER A 533 47.00 -3.80 -15.31
CA SER A 533 48.36 -4.04 -15.74
C SER A 533 48.32 -4.20 -17.26
N PRO A 534 49.18 -3.52 -18.02
CA PRO A 534 49.12 -3.51 -19.47
C PRO A 534 49.16 -4.93 -20.03
N SER A 535 48.27 -5.15 -21.00
CA SER A 535 48.16 -6.37 -21.79
C SER A 535 49.49 -6.66 -22.50
N ALA A 536 50.06 -7.83 -22.20
CA ALA A 536 50.98 -8.52 -23.09
C ALA A 536 50.76 -10.03 -22.95
N SER A 537 50.08 -10.57 -23.97
CA SER A 537 50.25 -11.90 -24.58
C SER A 537 50.28 -13.17 -23.73
N ALA A 538 49.36 -14.06 -24.12
CA ALA A 538 49.44 -15.52 -24.08
C ALA A 538 49.54 -16.22 -22.71
N VAL A 539 48.38 -16.72 -22.26
CA VAL A 539 48.11 -17.96 -21.51
C VAL A 539 49.27 -18.53 -20.66
N PRO A 540 49.20 -18.46 -19.32
CA PRO A 540 49.96 -19.36 -18.45
C PRO A 540 49.10 -20.55 -18.03
N VAL A 541 49.47 -21.71 -18.57
CA VAL A 541 49.20 -23.01 -17.93
C VAL A 541 49.84 -23.00 -16.54
N ALA A 542 49.11 -23.48 -15.53
CA ALA A 542 49.53 -23.54 -14.14
C ALA A 542 50.95 -24.12 -13.99
N VAL A 543 51.90 -23.28 -13.57
CA VAL A 543 53.29 -23.68 -13.33
C VAL A 543 53.37 -24.36 -11.97
N ALA A 544 53.60 -25.67 -11.98
CA ALA A 544 53.93 -26.43 -10.78
C ALA A 544 55.21 -25.87 -10.13
N LYS A 545 55.15 -25.56 -8.82
CA LYS A 545 56.27 -25.01 -8.04
C LYS A 545 57.49 -25.94 -8.14
N LYS A 546 58.59 -25.43 -8.70
CA LYS A 546 59.88 -26.13 -8.73
C LYS A 546 60.65 -25.84 -7.45
N THR A 547 61.20 -26.88 -6.83
CA THR A 547 62.05 -26.81 -5.64
C THR A 547 63.49 -27.13 -6.04
N THR A 548 64.46 -26.43 -5.44
CA THR A 548 65.90 -26.65 -5.71
C THR A 548 66.54 -27.37 -4.54
N ILE A 549 67.20 -28.50 -4.78
CA ILE A 549 68.02 -29.20 -3.78
C ILE A 549 69.49 -29.10 -4.17
N THR A 550 70.39 -29.14 -3.18
CA THR A 550 71.83 -29.26 -3.43
C THR A 550 72.23 -30.70 -3.20
N CYS A 551 72.91 -31.29 -4.17
CA CYS A 551 73.40 -32.66 -4.16
C CYS A 551 74.92 -32.65 -4.14
N VAL A 552 75.54 -33.48 -3.30
CA VAL A 552 76.99 -33.52 -3.09
C VAL A 552 77.55 -34.92 -3.34
N LYS A 553 78.73 -35.00 -3.97
CA LYS A 553 79.51 -36.23 -4.16
C LYS A 553 80.98 -35.91 -3.88
N GLY A 554 81.45 -36.23 -2.68
CA GLY A 554 82.78 -35.78 -2.24
C GLY A 554 82.84 -34.26 -2.07
N LYS A 555 83.85 -33.60 -2.65
CA LYS A 555 84.02 -32.13 -2.61
C LYS A 555 83.20 -31.37 -3.66
N THR A 556 82.57 -32.07 -4.61
CA THR A 556 81.78 -31.46 -5.69
C THR A 556 80.31 -31.33 -5.29
N SER A 557 79.72 -30.14 -5.54
CA SER A 557 78.31 -29.86 -5.26
C SER A 557 77.56 -29.44 -6.53
N LYS A 558 76.30 -29.85 -6.65
CA LYS A 558 75.43 -29.56 -7.80
C LYS A 558 74.02 -29.23 -7.33
N LYS A 559 73.46 -28.11 -7.78
CA LYS A 559 72.06 -27.75 -7.52
C LYS A 559 71.15 -28.37 -8.59
N VAL A 560 70.03 -28.93 -8.16
CA VAL A 560 69.02 -29.58 -9.03
C VAL A 560 67.65 -28.99 -8.72
N THR A 561 67.05 -28.35 -9.72
CA THR A 561 65.75 -27.67 -9.61
C THR A 561 64.69 -28.40 -10.43
N ALA A 562 63.68 -28.96 -9.78
CA ALA A 562 62.57 -29.65 -10.42
C ALA A 562 61.32 -29.61 -9.53
N VAL A 563 60.16 -30.02 -10.04
CA VAL A 563 58.91 -30.07 -9.25
C VAL A 563 59.01 -31.10 -8.10
N LYS A 564 59.74 -32.20 -8.31
CA LYS A 564 60.20 -33.15 -7.28
C LYS A 564 61.66 -33.52 -7.55
N PRO A 565 62.64 -32.74 -7.05
CA PRO A 565 64.04 -32.95 -7.42
C PRO A 565 64.64 -34.16 -6.68
N VAL A 566 65.44 -34.96 -7.39
CA VAL A 566 66.18 -36.11 -6.85
C VAL A 566 67.65 -35.96 -7.25
N CYS A 567 68.56 -36.36 -6.36
CA CYS A 567 69.99 -36.28 -6.65
C CYS A 567 70.41 -37.32 -7.71
N PRO A 568 71.28 -36.96 -8.67
CA PRO A 568 71.81 -37.90 -9.65
C PRO A 568 72.53 -39.07 -8.97
N THR A 569 72.55 -40.23 -9.63
CA THR A 569 73.17 -41.45 -9.10
C THR A 569 74.61 -41.21 -8.63
N GLY A 570 74.85 -41.50 -7.35
CA GLY A 570 76.13 -41.26 -6.69
C GLY A 570 76.29 -39.91 -5.99
N TYR A 571 75.30 -39.02 -6.04
CA TYR A 571 75.25 -37.79 -5.23
C TYR A 571 74.22 -37.96 -4.09
N LYS A 572 74.54 -37.45 -2.90
CA LYS A 572 73.60 -37.41 -1.76
C LYS A 572 73.03 -36.01 -1.59
N LYS A 573 71.76 -35.91 -1.21
CA LYS A 573 71.13 -34.63 -0.89
C LYS A 573 71.83 -34.03 0.34
N LYS A 574 72.25 -32.78 0.23
CA LYS A 574 72.83 -32.01 1.32
C LYS A 574 71.73 -31.49 2.24
#